data_AF-A0A958M8X6-F1
#
_entry.id   AF-A0A958M8X6-F1
#
_cell.length_a   1.000
_cell.length_b   1.000
_cell.length_c   1.000
_cell.angle_alpha   90.00
_cell.angle_beta   90.00
_cell.angle_gamma   90.00
#
_symmetry.space_group_name_H-M   'P 1'
#
loop_
_entity.id
_entity.type
_entity.pdbx_description
1 polymer ?
#
loop_
_entity_poly.entity_id
_entity_poly.type
_entity_poly.pdbx_seq_one_letter_code
_entity_poly.pdbx_strand_id
1 'polypeptide(L)' 'GAGIDLPVADLIGILLEFSVNPDLSYQYIQPAVGNVIDPYTGNNRTIEERRIRNLTFEVTLGFRFLHLVEYID' A
#
# COMPACT_ATOMS: atom_id res chain seq x y z
N GLY A 1 2.75 -7.02 7.32
CA GLY A 1 1.30 -6.98 7.50
C GLY A 1 0.91 -7.56 8.84
N ALA A 2 -0.38 -7.56 9.13
CA ALA A 2 -1.01 -8.32 10.21
C ALA A 2 -2.25 -9.00 9.63
N GLY A 3 -2.53 -10.23 10.04
CA GLY A 3 -3.67 -10.97 9.51
C GLY A 3 -4.26 -11.92 10.53
N ILE A 4 -5.50 -12.35 10.27
CA ILE A 4 -6.23 -13.35 11.04
C ILE A 4 -6.67 -14.49 10.11
N ASP A 5 -6.56 -15.72 10.61
CA ASP A 5 -7.16 -16.91 10.00
C ASP A 5 -8.33 -17.35 10.89
N LEU A 6 -9.51 -17.45 10.29
CA LEU A 6 -10.73 -17.85 10.95
C LEU A 6 -11.25 -19.14 10.31
N PRO A 7 -11.25 -20.29 11.01
CA PRO A 7 -11.95 -21.48 10.55
C PRO A 7 -13.45 -21.22 10.63
N VAL A 8 -14.14 -21.32 9.49
CA VAL A 8 -15.60 -21.08 9.40
C VAL A 8 -16.39 -22.39 9.27
N ALA A 9 -15.75 -23.45 8.77
CA ALA A 9 -16.26 -24.81 8.74
C ALA A 9 -15.08 -25.80 8.75
N ASP A 10 -15.35 -27.09 8.98
CA ASP A 10 -14.31 -28.13 9.08
C ASP A 10 -13.37 -28.17 7.86
N LEU A 11 -13.89 -27.82 6.69
CA LEU A 11 -13.14 -27.82 5.43
C LEU A 11 -12.92 -26.42 4.84
N ILE A 12 -13.33 -25.36 5.53
CA ILE A 12 -13.26 -23.99 4.99
C ILE A 12 -12.74 -23.02 6.05
N GLY A 13 -11.68 -22.30 5.72
CA GLY A 13 -11.16 -21.16 6.47
C GLY A 13 -11.20 -19.88 5.65
N ILE A 14 -11.30 -18.75 6.33
CA ILE A 14 -11.17 -17.41 5.76
C ILE A 14 -9.90 -16.77 6.31
N LEU A 15 -9.12 -16.15 5.43
CA LEU A 15 -7.95 -15.37 5.78
C LEU A 15 -8.23 -13.90 5.47
N LEU A 16 -8.01 -13.03 6.45
CA LEU A 16 -8.01 -11.58 6.25
C LEU A 16 -6.63 -11.05 6.63
N GLU A 17 -5.94 -10.43 5.68
CA GLU A 17 -4.64 -9.82 5.90
C GLU A 17 -4.70 -8.33 5.57
N PHE A 18 -4.05 -7.52 6.40
CA PHE A 18 -3.81 -6.12 6.17
C PHE A 18 -2.31 -5.87 6.07
N SER A 19 -1.86 -5.20 5.02
CA SER A 19 -0.46 -4.83 4.83
C SER A 19 -0.30 -3.33 4.66
N VAL A 20 0.84 -2.82 5.13
CA VAL A 20 1.26 -1.43 4.97
C VAL A 20 2.61 -1.47 4.29
N ASN A 21 2.69 -0.89 3.11
CA ASN A 21 3.86 -0.93 2.25
C ASN A 21 4.37 0.51 2.05
N PRO A 22 5.31 0.97 2.91
CA PRO A 22 5.94 2.27 2.74
C PRO A 22 7.04 2.21 1.68
N ASP A 23 7.04 3.17 0.75
CA ASP A 23 8.12 3.28 -0.23
C ASP A 23 9.38 3.87 0.42
N LEU A 24 10.47 3.08 0.39
CA LEU A 24 11.77 3.50 0.91
C LEU A 24 12.49 4.49 -0.01
N SER A 25 12.12 4.57 -1.28
CA SER A 25 12.62 5.58 -2.21
C SER A 25 11.64 6.74 -2.35
N TYR A 26 12.13 7.86 -2.89
CA TYR A 26 11.26 8.94 -3.34
C TYR A 26 10.80 8.65 -4.76
N GLN A 27 9.51 8.76 -5.02
CA GLN A 27 8.97 8.71 -6.38
C GLN A 27 9.30 9.99 -7.14
N TYR A 28 9.37 11.12 -6.42
CA TYR A 28 9.71 12.41 -6.99
C TYR A 28 10.55 13.22 -6.00
N ILE A 29 11.61 13.82 -6.51
CA ILE A 29 12.44 14.79 -5.80
C ILE A 29 12.61 15.99 -6.70
N GLN A 30 12.14 17.13 -6.22
CA GLN A 30 12.40 18.43 -6.82
C GLN A 30 13.09 19.30 -5.77
N PRO A 31 14.39 19.60 -5.94
CA PRO A 31 15.06 20.61 -5.15
C PRO A 31 14.40 21.98 -5.30
N ALA A 32 14.57 22.86 -4.32
CA ALA A 32 14.04 24.22 -4.42
C ALA A 32 14.63 24.94 -5.65
N VAL A 33 13.76 25.59 -6.44
CA VAL A 33 14.15 26.38 -7.61
C VAL A 33 13.86 27.84 -7.32
N GLY A 34 14.92 28.62 -7.09
CA GLY A 34 14.81 30.06 -6.86
C GLY A 34 14.60 30.86 -8.15
N ASN A 35 14.24 32.14 -7.98
CA ASN A 35 14.16 33.14 -9.05
C ASN A 35 13.30 32.73 -10.26
N VAL A 36 12.22 31.98 -10.02
CA VAL A 36 11.27 31.63 -11.09
C VAL A 36 10.26 32.76 -11.23
N ILE A 37 10.11 33.28 -12.44
CA ILE A 37 9.08 34.27 -12.75
C ILE A 37 7.71 33.58 -12.69
N ASP A 38 6.83 34.11 -11.84
CA ASP A 38 5.45 33.66 -11.78
C ASP A 38 4.68 34.18 -13.03
N PRO A 39 4.11 33.30 -13.86
CA PRO A 39 3.44 33.71 -15.09
C PRO A 39 2.11 34.45 -14.85
N TYR A 40 1.57 34.45 -13.62
CA TYR A 40 0.33 35.11 -13.25
C TYR A 40 0.55 36.46 -12.56
N THR A 41 1.64 36.62 -11.80
CA THR A 41 1.92 37.86 -11.05
C THR A 41 3.13 38.64 -11.57
N GLY A 42 3.97 38.04 -12.41
CA GLY A 42 5.20 38.64 -12.94
C GLY A 42 6.33 38.81 -11.92
N ASN A 43 6.09 38.46 -10.64
CA ASN A 43 7.08 38.54 -9.58
C ASN A 43 7.95 37.28 -9.55
N ASN A 44 9.18 37.42 -9.05
CA ASN A 44 10.00 36.26 -8.75
C ASN A 44 9.43 35.51 -7.55
N ARG A 45 9.27 34.20 -7.70
CA ARG A 45 8.94 33.28 -6.61
C ARG A 45 9.96 32.15 -6.55
N THR A 46 10.12 31.60 -5.37
CA THR A 46 10.83 30.33 -5.18
C THR A 46 9.82 29.20 -5.29
N ILE A 47 10.14 28.19 -6.10
CA ILE A 47 9.41 26.92 -6.06
C ILE A 47 10.05 26.10 -4.95
N GLU A 48 9.28 25.85 -3.89
CA GLU A 48 9.72 25.08 -2.73
C GLU A 48 10.10 23.63 -3.11
N GLU A 49 10.94 23.03 -2.27
CA GLU A 49 11.33 21.63 -2.41
C GLU A 49 10.09 20.71 -2.31
N ARG A 50 10.01 19.73 -3.21
CA ARG A 50 8.98 18.68 -3.18
C ARG A 50 9.63 17.31 -3.10
N ARG A 51 9.24 16.54 -2.10
CA ARG A 51 9.63 15.14 -1.94
C ARG A 51 8.36 14.32 -1.79
N ILE A 52 8.12 13.43 -2.75
CA ILE A 52 6.92 12.59 -2.77
C ILE A 52 7.34 11.14 -2.50
N ARG A 53 6.68 10.50 -1.54
CA ARG A 53 6.78 9.07 -1.24
C ARG A 53 5.37 8.53 -1.17
N ASN A 54 5.20 7.28 -1.58
CA ASN A 54 3.93 6.60 -1.48
C ASN A 54 3.88 5.75 -0.22
N LEU A 55 2.66 5.57 0.26
CA LEU A 55 2.33 4.64 1.33
C LEU A 55 1.10 3.87 0.85
N THR A 56 1.27 2.59 0.62
CA THR A 56 0.19 1.72 0.14
C THR A 56 -0.37 0.94 1.31
N PHE A 57 -1.70 0.91 1.40
CA PHE A 57 -2.43 0.06 2.34
C PHE A 57 -3.15 -1.00 1.53
N GLU A 58 -2.97 -2.26 1.90
CA GLU A 58 -3.62 -3.37 1.20
C GLU A 58 -4.43 -4.20 2.17
N VAL A 59 -5.60 -4.64 1.70
CA VAL A 59 -6.45 -5.61 2.38
C VAL A 59 -6.59 -6.80 1.46
N THR A 60 -6.15 -7.96 1.94
CA THR A 60 -6.24 -9.23 1.21
C THR A 60 -7.25 -10.12 1.90
N LEU A 61 -8.26 -10.58 1.14
CA LEU A 61 -9.23 -11.58 1.57
C LEU A 61 -8.95 -12.88 0.82
N GLY A 62 -8.70 -13.96 1.56
CA GLY A 62 -8.43 -15.29 1.03
C GLY A 62 -9.39 -16.35 1.59
N PHE A 63 -9.56 -17.44 0.83
CA PHE A 63 -10.27 -18.64 1.27
C PHE A 63 -9.31 -19.82 1.27
N ARG A 64 -9.36 -20.63 2.33
CA ARG A 64 -8.55 -21.84 2.48
C ARG A 64 -9.49 -23.05 2.51
N PHE A 65 -9.34 -23.95 1.54
CA PHE A 65 -10.14 -25.18 1.46
C PHE A 65 -9.29 -26.38 1.90
N LEU A 66 -9.78 -27.14 2.87
CA LEU A 66 -9.19 -28.39 3.32
C LEU A 66 -9.89 -29.57 2.65
N HIS A 67 -9.19 -30.70 2.54
CA HIS A 67 -9.75 -31.92 2.00
C HIS A 67 -9.96 -32.94 3.13
N LEU A 68 -11.13 -33.55 3.18
CA LEU A 68 -11.39 -34.71 4.02
C LEU A 68 -11.10 -35.98 3.22
N VAL A 69 -10.23 -36.84 3.73
CA VAL A 69 -9.94 -38.16 3.14
C VAL A 69 -10.45 -39.21 4.12
N GLU A 70 -11.58 -39.85 3.78
CA GLU A 70 -12.08 -41.02 4.50
C GLU A 70 -11.64 -42.30 3.77
N TYR A 71 -11.03 -43.22 4.52
CA TYR A 71 -10.70 -44.56 4.04
C TYR A 71 -11.85 -45.49 4.43
N ILE A 72 -12.47 -46.13 3.43
CA ILE A 72 -13.48 -47.17 3.63
C ILE A 72 -12.79 -48.50 3.33
N ASP A 73 -12.75 -49.39 4.32
CA ASP A 73 -12.20 -50.76 4.21
C ASP A 73 -13.27 -51.73 3.70
#